data_AF-Q3YAK5-F1
#
_entry.id   AF-Q3YAK5-F1
#
_cell.length_a   1.000
_cell.length_b   1.000
_cell.length_c   1.000
_cell.angle_alpha   90.00
_cell.angle_beta   90.00
_cell.angle_gamma   90.00
#
_symmetry.space_group_name_H-M   'P 1'
#
loop_
_entity.id
_entity.type
_entity.pdbx_description
1 polymer ?
#
loop_
_entity_poly.entity_id
_entity_poly.type
_entity_poly.pdbx_seq_one_letter_code
_entity_poly.pdbx_strand_id
1 'polypeptide(L)'
;PTPECEMVAYRSFNPFFPLLGCFTTPGVQLWAVWAMQHVCSKNPSRYCSMLIEEGGLQHLYNIKDHEHTDPHVQQIAVAILDSLEKHIVRHGRPPPCKKQPQARLN
;
A
#
# COMPACT_ATOMS: atom_id res chain seq x y z
N PRO A 1 -5.31 -28.95 11.53
CA PRO A 1 -4.06 -28.19 11.31
C PRO A 1 -4.34 -26.87 10.61
N THR A 2 -4.21 -25.77 11.35
CA THR A 2 -4.14 -24.42 10.76
C THR A 2 -2.89 -24.37 9.87
N PRO A 3 -2.93 -23.79 8.66
CA PRO A 3 -1.73 -23.72 7.83
C PRO A 3 -0.61 -23.00 8.60
N GLU A 4 0.57 -23.61 8.67
CA GLU A 4 1.75 -23.01 9.33
C GLU A 4 2.32 -21.82 8.53
N CYS A 5 1.90 -21.67 7.27
CA CYS A 5 2.35 -20.64 6.35
C CYS A 5 1.29 -19.57 6.07
N GLU A 6 1.76 -18.34 5.87
CA GLU A 6 1.01 -17.17 5.40
C GLU A 6 0.11 -17.54 4.21
N MET A 7 -1.22 -17.48 4.39
CA MET A 7 -2.19 -17.93 3.37
C MET A 7 -2.13 -17.10 2.07
N VAL A 8 -1.60 -15.89 2.12
CA VAL A 8 -1.34 -15.03 0.96
C VAL A 8 -0.08 -14.20 1.21
N ALA A 9 0.93 -14.35 0.38
CA ALA A 9 2.12 -13.50 0.40
C ALA A 9 2.17 -12.62 -0.85
N TYR A 10 1.96 -11.31 -0.71
CA TYR A 10 2.06 -10.40 -1.84
C TYR A 10 3.52 -10.30 -2.33
N ARG A 11 3.66 -10.26 -3.65
CA ARG A 11 4.95 -10.04 -4.34
C ARG A 11 5.07 -8.63 -4.92
N SER A 12 3.96 -7.88 -4.95
CA SER A 12 3.89 -6.50 -5.40
C SER A 12 2.57 -5.87 -4.94
N PHE A 13 2.58 -4.56 -4.66
CA PHE A 13 1.41 -3.72 -4.45
C PHE A 13 0.89 -3.05 -5.73
N ASN A 14 1.62 -3.14 -6.85
CA ASN A 14 1.20 -2.56 -8.13
C ASN A 14 -0.26 -2.89 -8.52
N PRO A 15 -0.80 -4.11 -8.30
CA PRO A 15 -2.20 -4.41 -8.60
C PRO A 15 -3.21 -3.62 -7.76
N PHE A 16 -2.83 -3.13 -6.57
CA PHE A 16 -3.69 -2.33 -5.71
C PHE A 16 -3.73 -0.86 -6.11
N PHE A 17 -2.67 -0.31 -6.70
CA PHE A 17 -2.56 1.13 -6.97
C PHE A 17 -3.68 1.69 -7.86
N PRO A 18 -4.17 1.00 -8.92
CA PRO A 18 -5.35 1.45 -9.65
C PRO A 18 -6.61 1.52 -8.79
N LEU A 19 -6.78 0.58 -7.85
CA LEU A 19 -7.94 0.51 -6.95
C LEU A 19 -7.97 1.69 -5.98
N LEU A 20 -6.79 2.15 -5.55
CA LEU A 20 -6.64 3.33 -4.69
C LEU A 20 -7.13 4.62 -5.37
N GLY A 21 -7.16 4.68 -6.71
CA GLY A 21 -7.65 5.83 -7.47
C GLY A 21 -9.17 5.84 -7.71
N CYS A 22 -9.92 4.83 -7.27
CA CYS A 22 -11.36 4.71 -7.52
C CYS A 22 -12.21 5.51 -6.51
N PHE A 23 -12.08 6.84 -6.48
CA PHE A 23 -12.81 7.71 -5.53
C PHE A 23 -14.34 7.68 -5.68
N THR A 24 -14.86 7.23 -6.82
CA THR A 24 -16.31 7.08 -7.04
C THR A 24 -16.88 5.81 -6.41
N THR A 25 -16.04 4.85 -6.00
CA THR A 25 -16.45 3.56 -5.44
C THR A 25 -15.65 3.25 -4.17
N PRO A 26 -16.01 3.84 -3.01
CA PRO A 26 -15.27 3.68 -1.77
C PRO A 26 -15.01 2.23 -1.35
N GLY A 27 -15.94 1.30 -1.64
CA GLY A 27 -15.76 -0.12 -1.33
C GLY A 27 -14.53 -0.75 -2.00
N VAL A 28 -14.16 -0.29 -3.20
CA VAL A 28 -12.96 -0.76 -3.91
C VAL A 28 -11.70 -0.24 -3.22
N GLN A 29 -11.67 1.04 -2.87
CA GLN A 29 -10.55 1.62 -2.12
C GLN A 29 -10.42 0.96 -0.75
N LEU A 30 -11.54 0.75 -0.03
CA LEU A 30 -11.57 0.15 1.29
C LEU A 30 -11.00 -1.27 1.27
N TRP A 31 -11.41 -2.09 0.31
CA TRP A 31 -10.87 -3.43 0.12
C TRP A 31 -9.35 -3.40 -0.07
N ALA A 32 -8.86 -2.48 -0.90
CA ALA A 32 -7.43 -2.33 -1.19
C ALA A 32 -6.64 -1.87 0.04
N VAL A 33 -7.03 -0.77 0.68
CA VAL A 33 -6.29 -0.23 1.84
C VAL A 33 -6.34 -1.17 3.04
N TRP A 34 -7.45 -1.90 3.24
CA TRP A 34 -7.54 -2.89 4.31
C TRP A 34 -6.57 -4.05 4.10
N ALA A 35 -6.48 -4.59 2.88
CA ALA A 35 -5.53 -5.64 2.53
C ALA A 35 -4.08 -5.17 2.72
N MET A 36 -3.77 -3.94 2.27
CA MET A 36 -2.44 -3.33 2.42
C MET A 36 -2.07 -3.13 3.89
N GLN A 37 -2.99 -2.58 4.70
CA GLN A 37 -2.79 -2.40 6.14
C GLN A 37 -2.53 -3.75 6.82
N HIS A 38 -3.34 -4.77 6.49
CA HIS A 38 -3.21 -6.09 7.11
C HIS A 38 -1.80 -6.66 6.97
N VAL A 39 -1.27 -6.69 5.74
CA VAL A 39 0.06 -7.27 5.50
C VAL A 39 1.19 -6.39 6.06
N CYS A 40 1.08 -5.06 5.98
CA CYS A 40 2.04 -4.16 6.61
C CYS A 40 2.09 -4.32 8.13
N SER A 41 0.96 -4.67 8.76
CA SER A 41 0.90 -4.92 10.20
C SER A 41 1.51 -6.27 10.58
N LYS A 42 1.34 -7.29 9.73
CA LYS A 42 1.79 -8.67 9.99
C LYS A 42 3.29 -8.86 9.76
N ASN A 43 3.83 -8.27 8.69
CA ASN A 43 5.26 -8.32 8.37
C ASN A 43 5.74 -6.95 7.87
N PRO A 44 5.92 -5.98 8.79
CA PRO A 44 6.27 -4.61 8.42
C PRO A 44 7.62 -4.54 7.71
N SER A 45 8.59 -5.36 8.09
CA SER A 45 9.91 -5.34 7.46
C SER A 45 9.85 -5.65 5.97
N ARG A 46 8.98 -6.57 5.54
CA ARG A 46 8.85 -6.94 4.13
C ARG A 46 7.93 -5.97 3.39
N TYR A 47 6.72 -5.80 3.91
CA TYR A 47 5.65 -5.14 3.16
C TYR A 47 5.76 -3.62 3.21
N CYS A 48 6.25 -3.03 4.32
CA CYS A 48 6.50 -1.58 4.33
C CYS A 48 7.63 -1.22 3.37
N SER A 49 8.73 -2.01 3.34
CA SER A 49 9.81 -1.78 2.38
C SER A 49 9.30 -1.88 0.94
N MET A 50 8.61 -2.97 0.59
CA MET A 50 8.03 -3.16 -0.75
C MET A 50 7.08 -2.01 -1.14
N LEU A 51 6.20 -1.59 -0.22
CA LEU A 51 5.26 -0.51 -0.48
C LEU A 51 5.97 0.82 -0.75
N ILE A 52 7.04 1.13 -0.02
CA ILE A 52 7.82 2.36 -0.22
C ILE A 52 8.58 2.29 -1.55
N GLU A 53 9.23 1.16 -1.83
CA GLU A 53 10.03 0.94 -3.06
C GLU A 53 9.19 1.09 -4.33
N GLU A 54 7.94 0.64 -4.29
CA GLU A 54 6.99 0.71 -5.41
C GLU A 54 6.26 2.06 -5.51
N GLY A 55 6.56 3.03 -4.63
CA GLY A 55 5.98 4.37 -4.68
C GLY A 55 4.63 4.52 -3.98
N GLY A 56 4.25 3.57 -3.13
CA GLY A 56 2.98 3.56 -2.42
C GLY A 56 2.71 4.79 -1.54
N LEU A 57 3.77 5.45 -1.06
CA LEU A 57 3.64 6.72 -0.31
C LEU A 57 2.82 7.75 -1.08
N GLN A 58 3.08 7.94 -2.38
CA GLN A 58 2.36 8.93 -3.18
C GLN A 58 0.88 8.59 -3.30
N HIS A 59 0.56 7.31 -3.50
CA HIS A 59 -0.83 6.85 -3.58
C HIS A 59 -1.58 7.09 -2.26
N LEU A 60 -0.95 6.82 -1.13
CA LEU A 60 -1.54 7.04 0.19
C LEU A 60 -1.73 8.52 0.52
N TYR A 61 -0.78 9.39 0.16
CA TYR A 61 -0.95 10.84 0.30
C TYR A 61 -2.08 11.37 -0.57
N ASN A 62 -2.22 10.88 -1.81
CA ASN A 62 -3.33 11.26 -2.68
C ASN A 62 -4.69 10.91 -2.05
N ILE A 63 -4.82 9.75 -1.40
CA ILE A 63 -6.04 9.38 -0.65
C ILE A 63 -6.24 10.34 0.53
N LYS A 64 -5.20 10.58 1.31
CA LYS A 64 -5.26 11.44 2.50
C LYS A 64 -5.73 12.85 2.16
N ASP A 65 -5.23 13.43 1.08
CA ASP A 65 -5.42 14.84 0.74
C ASP A 65 -6.61 15.09 -0.20
N HIS A 66 -7.23 14.05 -0.76
CA HIS A 66 -8.37 14.18 -1.66
C HIS A 66 -9.68 14.44 -0.89
N GLU A 67 -10.37 15.53 -1.26
CA GLU A 67 -11.51 16.06 -0.50
C GLU A 67 -12.70 15.09 -0.38
N HIS A 68 -12.91 14.26 -1.40
CA HIS A 68 -14.03 13.33 -1.46
C HIS A 68 -13.68 11.90 -1.01
N THR A 69 -12.52 11.71 -0.37
CA THR A 69 -12.15 10.39 0.15
C THR A 69 -13.12 9.98 1.25
N ASP A 70 -13.59 8.72 1.20
CA ASP A 70 -14.39 8.15 2.28
C ASP A 70 -13.61 8.19 3.62
N PRO A 71 -14.24 8.62 4.73
CA PRO A 71 -13.54 8.80 6.00
C PRO A 71 -12.83 7.55 6.51
N HIS A 72 -13.39 6.35 6.27
CA HIS A 72 -12.79 5.11 6.73
C HIS A 72 -11.57 4.71 5.88
N VAL A 73 -11.66 4.93 4.56
CA VAL A 73 -10.52 4.78 3.64
C VAL A 73 -9.39 5.74 4.06
N GLN A 74 -9.71 7.00 4.34
CA GLN A 74 -8.75 8.01 4.77
C GLN A 74 -8.07 7.61 6.09
N GLN A 75 -8.85 7.17 7.08
CA GLN A 75 -8.34 6.71 8.38
C GLN A 75 -7.35 5.56 8.22
N ILE A 76 -7.66 4.56 7.39
CA ILE A 76 -6.76 3.42 7.15
C ILE A 76 -5.51 3.88 6.41
N ALA A 77 -5.63 4.75 5.40
CA ALA A 77 -4.49 5.29 4.67
C ALA A 77 -3.52 6.04 5.60
N VAL A 78 -4.04 6.84 6.53
CA VAL A 78 -3.22 7.51 7.58
C VAL A 78 -2.51 6.49 8.47
N ALA A 79 -3.21 5.45 8.92
CA ALA A 79 -2.58 4.40 9.75
C ALA A 79 -1.46 3.64 9.01
N ILE A 80 -1.59 3.44 7.69
CA ILE A 80 -0.52 2.87 6.87
C ILE A 80 0.64 3.87 6.77
N LEU A 81 0.38 5.15 6.49
CA LEU A 81 1.41 6.19 6.45
C LEU A 81 2.23 6.25 7.74
N ASP A 82 1.59 6.21 8.91
CA ASP A 82 2.27 6.18 10.21
C ASP A 82 3.17 4.94 10.36
N SER A 83 2.72 3.80 9.84
CA SER A 83 3.49 2.55 9.86
C SER A 83 4.71 2.62 8.94
N LEU A 84 4.57 3.27 7.78
CA LEU A 84 5.68 3.52 6.85
C LEU A 84 6.69 4.50 7.44
N GLU A 85 6.24 5.58 8.08
CA GLU A 85 7.12 6.55 8.74
C GLU A 85 7.96 5.88 9.85
N LYS A 86 7.30 5.10 10.73
CA LYS A 86 8.00 4.32 11.77
C LYS A 86 9.01 3.35 11.17
N HIS A 87 8.69 2.74 10.03
CA HIS A 87 9.62 1.84 9.33
C HIS A 87 10.83 2.61 8.77
N ILE A 88 10.62 3.75 8.13
CA ILE A 88 11.69 4.61 7.58
C ILE A 88 12.62 5.10 8.70
N VAL A 89 12.07 5.52 9.84
CA VAL A 89 12.88 5.96 10.99
C VAL A 89 13.77 4.83 11.52
N ARG A 90 13.29 3.58 11.52
CA ARG A 90 14.02 2.43 12.07
C ARG A 90 15.04 1.83 11.11
N HIS A 91 14.73 1.80 9.81
CA HIS A 91 15.49 1.04 8.82
C HIS A 91 16.11 1.90 7.71
N GLY A 92 15.81 3.20 7.70
CA GLY A 92 16.10 4.08 6.57
C GLY A 92 15.06 3.95 5.46
N ARG A 93 15.12 4.87 4.50
CA ARG A 93 14.25 4.82 3.32
C ARG A 93 14.85 3.84 2.30
N PRO A 94 14.11 2.80 1.86
CA PRO A 94 14.60 1.90 0.83
C PRO A 94 14.72 2.63 -0.53
N PRO A 95 15.66 2.21 -1.39
CA PRO A 95 15.85 2.81 -2.69
C PRO A 95 14.62 2.57 -3.58
N PRO A 96 14.20 3.53 -4.41
CA PRO A 96 13.07 3.33 -5.32
C PRO A 96 13.33 2.15 -6.27
N CYS A 97 12.33 1.30 -6.47
CA CYS A 97 12.42 0.17 -7.37
C CYS A 97 12.65 0.68 -8.81
N LYS A 98 13.66 0.15 -9.50
CA LYS A 98 13.93 0.48 -10.91
C LYS A 98 12.74 -0.06 -11.72
N LYS A 99 11.85 0.85 -12.17
CA LYS A 99 10.76 0.50 -13.09
C LYS A 99 11.36 -0.28 -14.27
N GLN A 100 10.98 -1.54 -14.45
CA GLN A 100 11.18 -2.19 -15.74
C GLN A 100 10.44 -1.34 -16.78
N PRO A 101 11.02 -1.04 -17.96
CA PRO A 101 10.33 -0.28 -18.97
C PRO A 101 9.03 -1.00 -19.30
N GLN A 102 7.92 -0.36 -18.97
CA GLN A 102 6.58 -0.81 -19.32
C GLN A 102 6.55 -0.89 -20.85
N ALA A 103 6.61 -2.13 -21.37
CA ALA A 103 6.48 -2.36 -22.79
C ALA A 103 5.16 -1.71 -23.23
N ARG A 104 5.26 -0.71 -24.11
CA ARG A 104 4.10 -0.14 -24.79
C ARG A 104 3.45 -1.29 -25.55
N LEU A 105 2.31 -1.78 -25.05
CA LEU A 105 1.39 -2.53 -25.89
C LEU A 105 0.71 -1.49 -26.78
N ASN A 106 1.09 -1.51 -28.06
CA ASN A 106 0.41 -0.80 -29.14
C ASN A 106 -0.97 -1.41 -29.40
#